data_AF-A0A399FBS6-F1
#
_entry.id   AF-A0A399FBS6-F1
#
_cell.length_a   1.000
_cell.length_b   1.000
_cell.length_c   1.000
_cell.angle_alpha   90.00
_cell.angle_beta   90.00
_cell.angle_gamma   90.00
#
_symmetry.space_group_name_H-M   'P 1'
#
loop_
_entity.id
_entity.type
_entity.pdbx_description
1 polymer ?
#
loop_
_entity_poly.entity_id
_entity_poly.type
_entity_poly.pdbx_seq_one_letter_code
_entity_poly.pdbx_strand_id
1 'polypeptide(L)'
;MSITGWLQGWLRGGSPKPLLLSEQERHFQGLDVQAVLEAHLAWRKRLEDAIQGRLEGELDLSVIVRDNVCQLGQWIYGPAKYSLLTAHPEFADLREAHRRFHLTAARVVQTLRLQGLEPARRILEGEFDQHSKAIVQNLALLMEKERSLSP
;
A
#
# COMPACT_ATOMS: atom_id res chain seq x y z
N MET A 1 -0.11 -14.38 -12.86
CA MET A 1 0.88 -13.38 -13.31
C MET A 1 1.75 -13.02 -12.11
N SER A 2 3.04 -12.71 -12.29
CA SER A 2 3.90 -12.35 -11.15
C SER A 2 3.60 -10.94 -10.64
N ILE A 3 3.87 -10.70 -9.36
CA ILE A 3 3.74 -9.37 -8.75
C ILE A 3 4.60 -8.32 -9.47
N THR A 4 5.78 -8.71 -9.95
CA THR A 4 6.72 -7.85 -10.68
C THR A 4 6.19 -7.44 -12.06
N GLY A 5 5.61 -8.38 -12.80
CA GLY A 5 5.01 -8.10 -14.12
C GLY A 5 3.79 -7.18 -14.00
N TRP A 6 3.00 -7.35 -12.95
CA TRP A 6 1.88 -6.46 -12.65
C TRP A 6 2.35 -5.05 -12.30
N LEU A 7 3.37 -4.91 -11.44
CA LEU A 7 3.92 -3.62 -11.04
C LEU A 7 4.47 -2.84 -12.25
N GLN A 8 5.17 -3.50 -13.17
CA GLN A 8 5.67 -2.86 -14.39
C GLN A 8 4.53 -2.29 -15.26
N GLY A 9 3.41 -3.01 -15.36
CA GLY A 9 2.23 -2.52 -16.07
C GLY A 9 1.62 -1.27 -15.41
N TRP A 10 1.56 -1.25 -14.08
CA TRP A 10 1.03 -0.11 -13.32
C TRP A 10 1.96 1.11 -13.36
N LEU A 11 3.27 0.91 -13.32
CA LEU A 11 4.26 1.98 -13.46
C LEU A 11 4.21 2.66 -14.84
N ARG A 12 3.83 1.93 -15.89
CA ARG A 12 3.66 2.45 -17.26
C ARG A 12 2.35 3.23 -17.47
N GLY A 13 1.60 3.53 -16.41
CA GLY A 13 0.41 4.37 -16.46
C GLY A 13 -0.90 3.64 -16.73
N GLY A 14 -0.90 2.30 -16.76
CA GLY A 14 -2.15 1.53 -16.82
C GLY A 14 -2.85 1.50 -15.47
N SER A 15 -4.18 1.60 -15.45
CA SER A 15 -4.97 1.21 -14.28
C SER A 15 -4.71 -0.27 -13.98
N PRO A 16 -4.36 -0.65 -12.74
CA PRO A 16 -4.00 -2.02 -12.45
C PRO A 16 -5.16 -2.95 -12.75
N LYS A 17 -4.94 -3.92 -13.65
CA LYS A 17 -5.88 -5.02 -13.89
C LYS A 17 -6.05 -5.83 -12.60
N PRO A 18 -7.19 -6.54 -12.43
CA PRO A 18 -7.38 -7.46 -11.32
C PRO A 18 -6.16 -8.37 -11.17
N LEU A 19 -5.51 -8.29 -10.02
CA LEU A 19 -4.27 -9.00 -9.77
C LEU A 19 -4.59 -10.41 -9.30
N LEU A 20 -4.28 -11.39 -10.12
CA LEU A 20 -4.34 -12.81 -9.75
C LEU A 20 -2.91 -13.33 -9.62
N LEU A 21 -2.43 -13.31 -8.37
CA LEU A 21 -1.15 -13.89 -7.97
C LEU A 21 -1.22 -15.42 -8.01
N SER A 22 -0.08 -16.06 -8.23
CA SER A 22 0.06 -17.51 -8.02
C SER A 22 -0.11 -17.86 -6.53
N GLU A 23 -0.45 -19.10 -6.20
CA GLU A 23 -0.61 -19.52 -4.79
C GLU A 23 0.66 -19.27 -3.95
N GLN A 24 1.83 -19.47 -4.55
CA GLN A 24 3.14 -19.22 -3.92
C GLN A 24 3.39 -17.73 -3.66
N GLU A 25 2.90 -16.84 -4.51
CA GLU A 25 3.02 -15.40 -4.30
C GLU A 25 1.93 -14.83 -3.40
N ARG A 26 0.79 -15.52 -3.30
CA ARG A 26 -0.33 -15.11 -2.43
C ARG A 26 0.04 -15.21 -0.96
N HIS A 27 0.82 -16.23 -0.56
CA HIS A 27 1.19 -16.44 0.83
C HIS A 27 2.68 -16.18 1.04
N PHE A 28 3.00 -15.14 1.80
CA PHE A 28 4.39 -14.79 2.11
C PHE A 28 4.59 -14.64 3.62
N GLN A 29 5.24 -15.63 4.26
CA GLN A 29 5.56 -15.61 5.69
C GLN A 29 4.33 -15.23 6.56
N GLY A 30 3.19 -15.87 6.28
CA GLY A 30 1.91 -15.61 6.98
C GLY A 30 1.11 -14.40 6.49
N LEU A 31 1.60 -13.66 5.49
CA LEU A 31 0.88 -12.56 4.85
C LEU A 31 0.08 -13.04 3.63
N ASP A 32 -1.18 -12.61 3.52
CA ASP A 32 -1.94 -12.68 2.27
C ASP A 32 -1.63 -11.43 1.43
N VAL A 33 -0.73 -11.60 0.46
CA VAL A 33 -0.23 -10.53 -0.40
C VAL A 33 -1.35 -9.99 -1.30
N GLN A 34 -2.25 -10.86 -1.77
CA GLN A 34 -3.32 -10.41 -2.65
C GLN A 34 -4.30 -9.50 -1.89
N ALA A 35 -4.71 -9.91 -0.69
CA ALA A 35 -5.60 -9.11 0.16
C ALA A 35 -4.97 -7.74 0.52
N VAL A 36 -3.66 -7.70 0.79
CA VAL A 36 -2.95 -6.43 1.02
C VAL A 36 -3.04 -5.49 -0.18
N LEU A 37 -2.77 -5.99 -1.39
CA LEU A 37 -2.78 -5.17 -2.60
C LEU A 37 -4.19 -4.65 -2.91
N GLU A 38 -5.19 -5.53 -2.80
CA GLU A 38 -6.60 -5.16 -2.98
C GLU A 38 -7.04 -4.09 -1.96
N ALA A 39 -6.65 -4.22 -0.69
CA ALA A 39 -6.97 -3.25 0.35
C ALA A 39 -6.37 -1.86 0.08
N HIS A 40 -5.14 -1.77 -0.43
CA HIS A 40 -4.50 -0.49 -0.75
C HIS A 40 -5.08 0.17 -2.01
N LEU A 41 -5.45 -0.63 -3.03
CA LEU A 41 -6.21 -0.14 -4.18
C LEU A 41 -7.60 0.37 -3.78
N ALA A 42 -8.28 -0.34 -2.86
CA ALA A 42 -9.54 0.10 -2.30
C ALA A 42 -9.41 1.43 -1.54
N TRP A 43 -8.30 1.64 -0.81
CA TRP A 43 -8.00 2.92 -0.18
C TRP A 43 -7.87 4.07 -1.18
N ARG A 44 -7.15 3.86 -2.28
CA ARG A 44 -7.06 4.86 -3.36
C ARG A 44 -8.44 5.24 -3.87
N LYS A 45 -9.28 4.24 -4.15
CA LYS A 45 -10.66 4.45 -4.62
C LYS A 45 -11.50 5.21 -3.58
N ARG A 46 -11.41 4.87 -2.30
CA ARG A 46 -12.12 5.59 -1.22
C ARG A 46 -11.74 7.07 -1.15
N LEU A 47 -10.45 7.39 -1.31
CA LEU A 47 -9.98 8.78 -1.34
C LEU A 47 -10.49 9.51 -2.59
N GLU A 48 -10.47 8.85 -3.74
CA GLU A 48 -11.05 9.38 -4.97
C GLU A 48 -12.55 9.65 -4.85
N ASP A 49 -13.30 8.71 -4.27
CA ASP A 49 -14.73 8.87 -4.00
C ASP A 49 -15.01 9.99 -3.00
N ALA A 50 -14.17 10.16 -1.98
CA ALA A 50 -14.27 11.29 -1.05
C ALA A 50 -14.07 12.64 -1.75
N ILE A 51 -13.05 12.76 -2.61
CA ILE A 51 -12.79 13.97 -3.41
C ILE A 51 -13.96 14.25 -4.37
N GLN A 52 -14.58 13.21 -4.92
CA GLN A 52 -15.71 13.36 -5.85
C GLN A 52 -17.06 13.53 -5.14
N GLY A 53 -17.10 13.57 -3.80
CA GLY A 53 -18.34 13.68 -3.02
C GLY A 53 -19.25 12.45 -3.14
N ARG A 54 -18.69 11.29 -3.51
CA ARG A 54 -19.42 10.01 -3.67
C ARG A 54 -19.29 9.07 -2.48
N LEU A 55 -18.46 9.42 -1.50
CA LEU A 55 -18.28 8.61 -0.30
C LEU A 55 -19.39 8.91 0.72
N GLU A 56 -20.08 7.87 1.16
CA GLU A 56 -20.99 7.96 2.30
C GLU A 56 -20.21 7.94 3.62
N GLY A 57 -20.43 8.95 4.45
CA GLY A 57 -19.76 9.10 5.74
C GLY A 57 -18.39 9.80 5.66
N GLU A 58 -17.82 10.05 6.84
CA GLU A 58 -16.54 10.74 6.97
C GLU A 58 -15.39 9.78 7.21
N LEU A 59 -14.23 10.11 6.62
CA LEU A 59 -12.98 9.43 6.91
C LEU A 59 -12.37 9.99 8.19
N ASP A 60 -12.21 9.14 9.21
CA ASP A 60 -11.60 9.51 10.48
C ASP A 60 -10.07 9.57 10.35
N LEU A 61 -9.50 10.76 10.51
CA LEU A 61 -8.05 10.99 10.45
C LEU A 61 -7.31 10.21 11.53
N SER A 62 -7.90 10.06 12.73
CA SER A 62 -7.29 9.34 13.86
C SER A 62 -7.13 7.85 13.58
N VAL A 63 -7.96 7.30 12.70
CA VAL A 63 -7.89 5.92 12.23
C VAL A 63 -6.94 5.80 11.05
N ILE A 64 -7.04 6.71 10.06
CA ILE A 64 -6.23 6.66 8.84
C ILE A 64 -4.72 6.70 9.14
N VAL A 65 -4.28 7.53 10.09
CA VAL A 65 -2.85 7.67 10.41
C VAL A 65 -2.24 6.45 11.08
N ARG A 66 -3.07 5.49 11.54
CA ARG A 66 -2.61 4.29 12.25
C ARG A 66 -2.18 3.23 11.26
N ASP A 67 -0.89 3.25 10.92
CA ASP A 67 -0.24 2.30 10.03
C ASP A 67 -0.03 0.89 10.63
N ASN A 68 -0.57 0.61 11.81
CA ASN A 68 -0.49 -0.71 12.45
C ASN A 68 -1.83 -1.45 12.51
N VAL A 69 -2.92 -0.84 12.03
CA VAL A 69 -4.27 -1.42 12.12
C VAL A 69 -4.66 -2.19 10.86
N CYS A 70 -4.17 -1.81 9.68
CA CYS A 70 -4.46 -2.56 8.46
C CYS A 70 -3.70 -3.91 8.44
N GLN A 71 -4.10 -4.83 7.56
CA GLN A 71 -3.50 -6.16 7.48
C GLN A 71 -1.97 -6.13 7.27
N LEU A 72 -1.48 -5.26 6.39
CA LEU A 72 -0.04 -5.10 6.16
C LEU A 72 0.66 -4.54 7.42
N GLY A 73 0.06 -3.54 8.06
CA GLY A 73 0.54 -2.98 9.32
C GLY A 73 0.63 -4.02 10.44
N GLN A 74 -0.44 -4.80 10.63
CA GLN A 74 -0.47 -5.87 11.63
C GLN A 74 0.63 -6.91 11.38
N TRP A 75 0.90 -7.23 10.11
CA TRP A 75 1.99 -8.13 9.74
C TRP A 75 3.38 -7.52 9.99
N ILE A 76 3.61 -6.28 9.54
CA ILE A 76 4.88 -5.53 9.74
C ILE A 76 5.21 -5.39 11.22
N TYR A 77 4.25 -4.99 12.03
CA TYR A 77 4.45 -4.71 13.47
C TYR A 77 4.30 -5.95 14.35
N GLY A 78 3.76 -7.04 13.81
CA GLY A 78 3.58 -8.33 14.46
C GLY A 78 4.53 -9.38 13.89
N PRO A 79 4.04 -10.45 13.23
CA PRO A 79 4.85 -11.60 12.83
C PRO A 79 6.17 -11.27 12.11
N ALA A 80 6.16 -10.32 11.17
CA ALA A 80 7.35 -10.00 10.38
C ALA A 80 8.45 -9.30 11.19
N LYS A 81 8.08 -8.55 12.23
CA LYS A 81 9.04 -7.90 13.15
C LYS A 81 9.87 -8.92 13.94
N TYR A 82 9.36 -10.14 14.12
CA TYR A 82 10.01 -11.20 14.88
C TYR A 82 10.65 -12.27 13.98
N SER A 83 10.73 -12.02 12.67
CA SER A 83 11.36 -12.94 11.71
C SER A 83 12.70 -12.39 11.20
N LEU A 84 13.41 -13.18 10.40
CA LEU A 84 14.65 -12.76 9.75
C LEU A 84 14.42 -11.71 8.66
N LEU A 85 13.15 -11.42 8.30
CA LEU A 85 12.81 -10.40 7.32
C LEU A 85 13.35 -9.02 7.71
N THR A 86 13.50 -8.74 9.02
CA THR A 86 14.02 -7.45 9.50
C THR A 86 15.47 -7.19 9.13
N ALA A 87 16.22 -8.21 8.69
CA ALA A 87 17.59 -8.06 8.22
C ALA A 87 17.66 -7.53 6.77
N HIS A 88 16.56 -7.59 6.02
CA HIS A 88 16.51 -7.08 4.65
C HIS A 88 16.25 -5.58 4.63
N PRO A 89 17.02 -4.77 3.88
CA PRO A 89 16.76 -3.34 3.73
C PRO A 89 15.37 -3.07 3.14
N GLU A 90 14.88 -3.94 2.25
CA GLU A 90 13.55 -3.87 1.65
C GLU A 90 12.43 -3.93 2.68
N PHE A 91 12.63 -4.61 3.82
CA PHE A 91 11.65 -4.62 4.91
C PHE A 91 11.57 -3.25 5.61
N ALA A 92 12.71 -2.59 5.82
CA ALA A 92 12.73 -1.23 6.37
C ALA A 92 12.08 -0.23 5.40
N ASP A 93 12.38 -0.34 4.11
CA ASP A 93 11.79 0.51 3.07
C ASP A 93 10.29 0.25 2.89
N LEU A 94 9.83 -1.00 2.99
CA LEU A 94 8.41 -1.35 3.01
C LEU A 94 7.68 -0.69 4.18
N ARG A 95 8.26 -0.80 5.39
CA ARG A 95 7.66 -0.19 6.59
C ARG A 95 7.57 1.32 6.48
N GLU A 96 8.61 1.99 5.98
CA GLU A 96 8.59 3.45 5.81
C GLU A 96 7.60 3.88 4.71
N ALA A 97 7.57 3.17 3.57
CA ALA A 97 6.59 3.43 2.51
C ALA A 97 5.15 3.27 3.04
N HIS A 98 4.89 2.24 3.83
CA HIS A 98 3.59 2.00 4.46
C HIS A 98 3.17 3.11 5.42
N ARG A 99 4.07 3.54 6.29
CA ARG A 99 3.83 4.67 7.20
C ARG A 99 3.51 5.96 6.42
N ARG A 100 4.29 6.26 5.37
CA ARG A 100 4.07 7.43 4.51
C ARG A 100 2.75 7.36 3.77
N PHE A 101 2.35 6.20 3.26
CA PHE A 101 1.06 5.99 2.62
C PHE A 101 -0.10 6.42 3.53
N HIS A 102 -0.10 5.95 4.78
CA HIS A 102 -1.15 6.29 5.75
C HIS A 102 -1.16 7.78 6.14
N LEU A 103 0.01 8.38 6.33
CA LEU A 103 0.09 9.83 6.59
C LEU A 103 -0.37 10.67 5.40
N THR A 104 0.02 10.29 4.19
CA THR A 104 -0.39 11.00 2.99
C THR A 104 -1.89 10.81 2.71
N ALA A 105 -2.46 9.64 3.02
CA ALA A 105 -3.91 9.42 2.98
C ALA A 105 -4.65 10.40 3.91
N ALA A 106 -4.18 10.53 5.16
CA ALA A 106 -4.74 11.48 6.11
C ALA A 106 -4.59 12.92 5.61
N ARG A 107 -3.44 13.26 5.02
CA ARG A 107 -3.20 14.58 4.42
C ARG A 107 -4.14 14.86 3.25
N VAL A 108 -4.44 13.89 2.37
CA VAL A 108 -5.44 14.05 1.30
C VAL A 108 -6.80 14.45 1.89
N VAL A 109 -7.27 13.74 2.91
CA VAL A 109 -8.56 14.03 3.57
C VAL A 109 -8.53 15.39 4.28
N GLN A 110 -7.45 15.72 4.98
CA GLN A 110 -7.30 17.01 5.64
C GLN A 110 -7.27 18.17 4.64
N THR A 111 -6.52 18.02 3.54
CA THR A 111 -6.45 19.00 2.46
C THR A 111 -7.80 19.15 1.77
N LEU A 112 -8.54 18.06 1.56
CA LEU A 112 -9.89 18.11 1.00
C LEU A 112 -10.82 18.97 1.87
N ARG A 113 -10.78 18.76 3.19
CA ARG A 113 -11.60 19.52 4.17
C ARG A 113 -11.25 21.00 4.26
N LEU A 114 -9.97 21.35 4.12
CA LEU A 114 -9.47 22.71 4.39
C LEU A 114 -9.24 23.55 3.12
N GLN A 115 -8.88 22.91 2.00
CA GLN A 115 -8.41 23.57 0.78
C GLN A 115 -9.22 23.18 -0.46
N GLY A 116 -10.10 22.18 -0.37
CA GLY A 116 -10.98 21.75 -1.45
C GLY A 116 -10.38 20.68 -2.38
N LEU A 117 -11.08 20.47 -3.50
CA LEU A 117 -10.91 19.28 -4.34
C LEU A 117 -9.58 19.22 -5.07
N GLU A 118 -9.19 20.30 -5.74
CA GLU A 118 -8.00 20.33 -6.61
C GLU A 118 -6.68 20.12 -5.84
N PRO A 119 -6.42 20.76 -4.68
CA PRO A 119 -5.25 20.46 -3.88
C PRO A 119 -5.21 19.01 -3.38
N ALA A 120 -6.36 18.46 -2.95
CA ALA A 120 -6.45 17.08 -2.48
C ALA A 120 -6.17 16.08 -3.61
N ARG A 121 -6.72 16.32 -4.81
CA ARG A 121 -6.49 15.53 -6.02
C ARG A 121 -5.01 15.49 -6.40
N ARG A 122 -4.31 16.63 -6.36
CA ARG A 122 -2.87 16.68 -6.64
C ARG A 122 -2.03 15.83 -5.68
N ILE A 123 -2.39 15.81 -4.38
CA ILE A 123 -1.70 14.96 -3.40
C ILE A 123 -2.00 13.48 -3.67
N LEU A 124 -3.25 13.15 -4.03
CA LEU A 124 -3.68 11.79 -4.35
C LEU A 124 -2.94 11.23 -5.59
N GLU A 125 -2.92 11.98 -6.69
CA GLU A 125 -2.32 11.57 -7.97
C GLU A 125 -0.78 11.66 -7.96
N GLY A 126 -0.21 12.42 -7.01
CA GLY A 126 1.23 12.57 -6.80
C GLY A 126 1.75 11.68 -5.68
N GLU A 127 1.92 12.29 -4.49
CA GLU A 127 2.59 11.68 -3.34
C GLU A 127 1.94 10.35 -2.91
N PHE A 128 0.61 10.28 -2.88
CA PHE A 128 -0.10 9.07 -2.45
C PHE A 128 0.14 7.90 -3.41
N ASP A 129 -0.05 8.12 -4.73
CA ASP A 129 0.18 7.09 -5.74
C ASP A 129 1.66 6.64 -5.76
N GLN A 130 2.61 7.54 -5.50
CA GLN A 130 4.03 7.18 -5.34
C GLN A 130 4.26 6.24 -4.14
N HIS A 131 3.71 6.56 -2.96
CA HIS A 131 3.87 5.70 -1.78
C HIS A 131 3.14 4.37 -1.92
N SER A 132 1.97 4.36 -2.56
CA SER A 132 1.23 3.14 -2.87
C SER A 132 2.04 2.19 -3.75
N LYS A 133 2.69 2.71 -4.80
CA LYS A 133 3.59 1.94 -5.67
C LYS A 133 4.84 1.45 -4.92
N ALA A 134 5.41 2.27 -4.04
CA ALA A 134 6.58 1.91 -3.25
C ALA A 134 6.30 0.73 -2.30
N ILE A 135 5.11 0.64 -1.71
CA ILE A 135 4.70 -0.53 -0.91
C ILE A 135 4.79 -1.81 -1.76
N VAL A 136 4.21 -1.80 -2.95
CA VAL A 136 4.20 -2.99 -3.81
C VAL A 136 5.61 -3.34 -4.27
N GLN A 137 6.41 -2.34 -4.64
CA GLN A 137 7.79 -2.55 -5.05
C GLN A 137 8.62 -3.20 -3.95
N ASN A 138 8.60 -2.63 -2.74
CA ASN A 138 9.41 -3.13 -1.63
C ASN A 138 8.93 -4.51 -1.16
N LEU A 139 7.61 -4.77 -1.19
CA LEU A 139 7.08 -6.09 -0.88
C LEU A 139 7.52 -7.14 -1.93
N ALA A 140 7.44 -6.80 -3.21
CA ALA A 140 7.88 -7.69 -4.29
C ALA A 140 9.37 -8.01 -4.20
N LEU A 141 10.21 -7.00 -3.95
CA LEU A 141 11.65 -7.17 -3.78
C LEU A 141 11.97 -8.01 -2.53
N LEU A 142 11.33 -7.74 -1.40
CA LEU A 142 11.50 -8.53 -0.19
C LEU A 142 11.17 -10.01 -0.42
N MET A 143 10.05 -10.30 -1.11
CA MET A 143 9.64 -11.66 -1.47
C MET A 143 10.65 -12.34 -2.40
N GLU A 144 11.24 -11.61 -3.34
CA GLU A 144 12.28 -12.12 -4.25
C GLU A 144 13.57 -12.45 -3.50
N LYS A 145 14.05 -11.52 -2.66
CA LYS A 145 15.28 -11.70 -1.86
C LYS A 145 15.16 -12.86 -0.88
N GLU A 146 14.05 -12.95 -0.16
CA GLU A 146 13.81 -14.05 0.78
C GLU A 146 13.80 -15.42 0.07
N ARG A 147 13.19 -15.50 -1.12
CA ARG A 147 13.21 -16.72 -1.94
C ARG A 147 14.62 -17.08 -2.41
N SER A 148 15.44 -16.09 -2.77
CA SER A 148 16.82 -16.33 -3.19
C SER A 148 17.75 -16.83 -2.07
N LEU A 149 17.37 -16.62 -0.80
CA LEU A 149 18.13 -17.05 0.38
C LEU A 149 17.58 -18.34 1.00
N SER A 150 16.40 -18.80 0.58
CA SER A 150 15.80 -20.06 1.03
C SER A 150 16.35 -21.21 0.18
N PRO A 151 17.07 -22.19 0.75
CA PRO A 151 17.67 -23.31 -0.01
C PRO A 151 16.65 -24.30 -0.57
#